data_AF-A0A060BKA0-F1
#
_entry.id   AF-A0A060BKA0-F1
#
_cell.length_a   1.000
_cell.length_b   1.000
_cell.length_c   1.000
_cell.angle_alpha   90.00
_cell.angle_beta   90.00
_cell.angle_gamma   90.00
#
_symmetry.space_group_name_H-M   'P 1'
#
loop_
_entity.id
_entity.type
_entity.pdbx_description
1 polymer ?
#
loop_
_entity_poly.entity_id
_entity_poly.type
_entity_poly.pdbx_seq_one_letter_code
_entity_poly.pdbx_strand_id
1 'polypeptide(L)' 'MPWLQPHEWTPPISQWKWDDLRGEYYLHSFAVEQPDLNWSNPYVREAMKENMRFWLDRGVDGFRVDAV' A
#
# COMPACT_ATOMS: atom_id res chain seq x y z
N MET A 1 4.60 -15.65 36.42
CA MET A 1 4.86 -16.99 35.84
C MET A 1 5.42 -16.77 34.43
N PRO A 2 6.66 -17.18 34.15
CA PRO A 2 7.42 -16.66 33.01
C PRO A 2 7.26 -17.53 31.75
N TRP A 3 6.13 -17.47 31.03
CA TRP A 3 5.92 -18.23 29.77
C TRP A 3 4.92 -17.60 28.77
N LEU A 4 4.82 -16.27 28.65
CA LEU A 4 4.15 -15.67 27.48
C LEU A 4 5.14 -15.64 26.31
N GLN A 5 4.79 -16.39 25.26
CA GLN A 5 5.59 -16.66 24.07
C GLN A 5 5.52 -15.50 23.03
N PRO A 6 6.38 -15.47 21.99
CA PRO A 6 6.44 -14.40 20.97
C PRO A 6 5.25 -14.44 19.97
N HIS A 7 4.04 -14.68 20.45
CA HIS A 7 2.86 -14.95 19.63
C HIS A 7 1.85 -13.81 19.60
N GLU A 8 2.20 -12.58 20.02
CA GLU A 8 1.26 -11.44 19.94
C GLU A 8 0.96 -11.12 18.46
N TRP A 9 0.10 -11.96 17.86
CA TRP A 9 -0.69 -11.69 16.69
C TRP A 9 -1.58 -10.53 17.10
N THR A 10 -1.09 -9.33 16.83
CA THR A 10 -1.92 -8.13 16.85
C THR A 10 -3.15 -8.46 16.00
N PRO A 11 -4.38 -8.32 16.52
CA PRO A 11 -5.57 -8.49 15.69
C PRO A 11 -5.43 -7.59 14.46
N PRO A 12 -5.94 -7.99 13.28
CA PRO A 12 -5.79 -7.18 12.08
C PRO A 12 -6.30 -5.78 12.42
N ILE A 13 -5.39 -4.81 12.42
CA ILE A 13 -5.76 -3.40 12.45
C ILE A 13 -6.78 -3.23 11.33
N SER A 14 -7.90 -2.55 11.62
CA SER A 14 -8.89 -2.21 10.60
C SER A 14 -8.15 -1.72 9.35
N GLN A 15 -8.46 -2.27 8.17
CA GLN A 15 -7.90 -1.81 6.89
C GLN A 15 -8.44 -0.42 6.50
N TRP A 16 -9.38 0.12 7.27
CA TRP A 16 -9.93 1.44 7.09
C TRP A 16 -9.49 2.35 8.21
N LYS A 17 -8.97 3.52 7.85
CA LYS A 17 -8.56 4.58 8.77
C LYS A 17 -9.35 5.86 8.48
N TRP A 18 -9.89 6.47 9.53
CA TRP A 18 -10.52 7.78 9.46
C TRP A 18 -9.46 8.88 9.29
N ASP A 19 -9.68 9.79 8.33
CA ASP A 19 -8.90 11.00 8.14
C ASP A 19 -9.68 12.23 8.62
N ASP A 20 -9.18 12.90 9.67
CA ASP A 20 -9.87 14.04 10.29
C ASP A 20 -9.93 15.27 9.37
N LEU A 21 -8.97 15.42 8.46
CA LEU A 21 -8.93 16.55 7.53
C LEU A 21 -10.02 16.43 6.45
N ARG A 22 -10.22 15.22 5.93
CA ARG A 22 -11.17 14.92 4.87
C ARG A 22 -12.54 14.52 5.40
N GLY A 23 -12.64 14.06 6.64
CA GLY A 23 -13.87 13.57 7.25
C GLY A 23 -14.38 12.29 6.60
N GLU A 24 -13.48 11.45 6.10
CA GLU A 24 -13.79 10.20 5.40
C GLU A 24 -12.81 9.08 5.82
N TYR A 25 -13.19 7.82 5.58
CA TYR A 25 -12.27 6.70 5.72
C TYR A 25 -11.47 6.47 4.42
N TYR A 26 -10.21 6.09 4.56
CA TYR A 26 -9.40 5.57 3.45
C TYR A 26 -8.97 4.12 3.71
N LEU A 27 -8.73 3.38 2.63
CA LEU A 27 -8.28 1.99 2.66
C LEU A 27 -6.75 1.92 2.74
N HIS A 28 -6.24 1.01 3.57
CA HIS A 28 -4.84 0.59 3.61
C HIS A 28 -4.78 -0.93 3.79
N SER A 29 -4.19 -1.65 2.84
CA SER A 29 -4.06 -3.11 2.91
C SER A 29 -2.96 -3.58 3.87
N PHE A 30 -2.02 -2.68 4.20
CA PHE A 30 -0.85 -2.94 5.04
C PHE A 30 -0.80 -1.94 6.22
N ALA A 31 0.30 -1.21 6.40
CA ALA A 31 0.42 -0.21 7.44
C ALA A 31 -0.52 1.00 7.19
N VAL A 32 -0.95 1.68 8.24
CA VAL A 32 -1.87 2.84 8.16
C VAL A 32 -1.25 3.98 7.32
N GLU A 33 0.07 4.09 7.32
CA GLU A 33 0.88 5.03 6.55
C GLU A 33 0.98 4.68 5.06
N GLN A 34 0.47 3.51 4.64
CA GLN A 34 0.47 3.02 3.26
C GLN A 34 -0.98 3.02 2.70
N PRO A 35 -1.56 4.20 2.38
CA PRO A 35 -2.88 4.26 1.78
C PRO A 35 -2.89 3.60 0.39
N ASP A 36 -3.91 2.79 0.13
CA ASP A 36 -4.04 2.07 -1.12
C ASP A 36 -4.41 3.02 -2.28
N LEU A 37 -3.77 2.81 -3.42
CA LEU A 37 -4.14 3.49 -4.66
C LEU A 37 -5.42 2.89 -5.24
N ASN A 38 -6.32 3.76 -5.71
CA ASN A 38 -7.52 3.32 -6.44
C ASN A 38 -7.16 2.94 -7.89
N TRP A 39 -6.90 1.65 -8.13
CA TRP A 39 -6.54 1.11 -9.45
C TRP A 39 -7.65 1.19 -10.51
N SER A 40 -8.91 1.38 -10.13
CA SER A 40 -10.01 1.63 -11.07
C SER A 40 -9.92 3.02 -11.69
N ASN A 41 -9.19 3.96 -11.08
CA ASN A 41 -8.99 5.29 -11.63
C ASN A 41 -7.99 5.25 -12.81
N PRO A 42 -8.39 5.68 -14.03
CA PRO A 42 -7.49 5.68 -15.19
C PRO A 42 -6.23 6.53 -14.98
N TYR A 43 -6.31 7.63 -14.23
CA TYR A 43 -5.15 8.49 -13.96
C TYR A 43 -4.08 7.81 -13.10
N VAL A 44 -4.50 6.96 -12.14
CA VAL A 44 -3.56 6.15 -11.33
C VAL A 44 -2.81 5.17 -12.22
N ARG A 45 -3.51 4.51 -13.15
CA ARG A 45 -2.90 3.55 -14.08
C ARG A 45 -1.91 4.21 -15.03
N GLU A 46 -2.23 5.39 -15.56
CA GLU A 46 -1.29 6.14 -16.41
C GLU A 46 -0.07 6.61 -15.64
N ALA A 47 -0.25 7.18 -14.44
CA ALA A 47 0.88 7.59 -13.59
C ALA A 47 1.80 6.41 -13.22
N MET A 48 1.24 5.22 -12.98
CA MET A 48 2.07 4.03 -12.73
C MET A 48 2.86 3.60 -13.97
N LYS A 49 2.25 3.64 -15.17
CA LYS A 49 2.97 3.36 -16.42
C LYS A 49 4.12 4.35 -16.64
N GLU A 50 3.91 5.63 -16.34
CA GLU A 50 4.96 6.65 -16.40
C GLU A 50 6.10 6.37 -15.42
N ASN A 51 5.79 5.97 -14.18
CA ASN A 51 6.80 5.52 -13.22
C ASN A 51 7.60 4.33 -13.75
N MET A 52 6.95 3.35 -14.39
CA MET A 52 7.66 2.22 -15.00
C MET A 52 8.56 2.69 -16.15
N ARG A 53 8.06 3.55 -17.06
CA ARG A 53 8.85 4.10 -18.17
C ARG A 53 10.07 4.87 -17.68
N PHE A 54 9.92 5.68 -16.64
CA PHE A 54 11.03 6.44 -16.05
C PHE A 54 12.25 5.56 -15.71
N TRP A 55 12.01 4.37 -15.15
CA TRP A 55 13.08 3.43 -14.79
C TRP A 55 13.59 2.63 -16.00
N LEU A 56 12.70 2.22 -16.91
CA LEU A 56 13.11 1.57 -18.16
C LEU A 56 14.00 2.48 -19.01
N ASP A 57 13.69 3.78 -19.10
CA ASP A 57 14.49 4.78 -19.81
C ASP A 57 15.91 4.95 -19.20
N ARG A 58 16.11 4.47 -17.98
CA ARG A 58 17.41 4.47 -17.27
C ARG A 58 18.17 3.15 -17.40
N GLY A 59 17.65 2.20 -18.17
CA GLY A 59 18.30 0.92 -18.44
C GLY A 59 18.02 -0.18 -17.42
N VAL A 60 16.93 -0.08 -16.63
CA VAL A 60 16.43 -1.22 -15.84
C VAL A 60 15.84 -2.26 -16.79
N ASP A 61 16.26 -3.52 -16.66
CA ASP A 61 15.84 -4.61 -17.57
C ASP A 61 14.47 -5.22 -17.24
N GLY A 62 13.89 -4.93 -16.07
CA GLY A 62 12.60 -5.45 -15.68
C GLY A 62 12.21 -5.13 -14.23
N PHE A 63 11.02 -5.59 -13.83
CA PHE A 63 10.46 -5.32 -12.50
C PHE A 63 10.03 -6.60 -11.81
N ARG A 64 10.28 -6.67 -10.50
CA ARG A 64 9.52 -7.53 -9.59
C ARG A 64 8.36 -6.70 -9.05
N VAL A 65 7.13 -7.10 -9.31
CA VAL A 65 5.93 -6.42 -8.83
C VAL A 65 5.49 -7.04 -7.52
N ASP A 66 5.35 -6.22 -6.48
CA ASP A 66 4.90 -6.63 -5.15
C ASP A 66 3.39 -6.40 -5.00
N ALA A 67 2.72 -7.22 -4.18
CA ALA A 67 1.32 -7.04 -3.78
C ALA A 67 0.34 -6.76 -4.95
N VAL A 68 0.17 -7.75 -5.84
CA VAL A 68 -0.74 -7.71 -7.01
C VAL A 68 -2.14 -8.23 -6.72
#